data_AF-A0A4D4JKV9-F1
#
_entry.id   AF-A0A4D4JKV9-F1
#
_cell.length_a   1.000
_cell.length_b   1.000
_cell.length_c   1.000
_cell.angle_alpha   90.00
_cell.angle_beta   90.00
_cell.angle_gamma   90.00
#
_symmetry.space_group_name_H-M   'P 1'
#
loop_
_entity.id
_entity.type
_entity.pdbx_description
1 polymer ?
#
loop_
_entity_poly.entity_id
_entity_poly.type
_entity_poly.pdbx_seq_one_letter_code
_entity_poly.pdbx_strand_id
1 'polypeptide(L)'
;MTYPRWTRSGAALAAACALGGLLALPTGALAQGDEASLARGGLPDTTPQQRYQSAIREAGGGLKISLEECRAMAAAERKGCESQARARYQADMAAAKALLKDPSAGPVNVVGGPIRSTETVYEIKR
;
A
#
# COMPACT_ATOMS: atom_id res chain seq x y z
N MET A 1 31.82 -6.78 -40.08
CA MET A 1 30.87 -7.31 -39.07
C MET A 1 29.51 -6.79 -39.45
N THR A 2 28.71 -7.69 -40.01
CA THR A 2 27.59 -7.37 -40.91
C THR A 2 26.39 -8.14 -40.36
N TYR A 3 25.34 -7.44 -39.95
CA TYR A 3 24.14 -8.04 -39.38
C TYR A 3 23.28 -8.66 -40.49
N PRO A 4 22.79 -9.90 -40.34
CA PRO A 4 21.73 -10.40 -41.22
C PRO A 4 20.37 -9.89 -40.75
N ARG A 5 19.90 -8.85 -41.44
CA ARG A 5 18.48 -8.55 -41.69
C ARG A 5 17.87 -9.71 -42.48
N TRP A 6 16.97 -10.49 -41.87
CA TRP A 6 16.03 -11.34 -42.59
C TRP A 6 14.62 -11.06 -42.10
N THR A 7 14.06 -10.00 -42.68
CA THR A 7 12.61 -9.78 -42.76
C THR A 7 12.03 -10.85 -43.69
N ARG A 8 11.21 -11.76 -43.16
CA ARG A 8 10.33 -12.60 -43.98
C ARG A 8 8.89 -12.34 -43.57
N SER A 9 8.23 -11.57 -44.42
CA SER A 9 6.79 -11.41 -44.49
C SER A 9 6.10 -12.76 -44.73
N GLY A 10 4.87 -12.88 -44.23
CA GLY A 10 3.86 -13.74 -44.85
C GLY A 10 3.42 -14.93 -44.02
N ALA A 11 2.34 -14.75 -43.25
CA ALA A 11 1.30 -15.76 -43.09
C ALA A 11 0.03 -15.05 -42.58
N ALA A 12 -0.71 -14.47 -43.52
CA ALA A 12 -2.12 -14.19 -43.30
C ALA A 12 -2.86 -15.54 -43.31
N LEU A 13 -3.40 -15.94 -42.16
CA LEU A 13 -4.46 -16.93 -42.08
C LEU A 13 -5.49 -16.38 -41.09
N ALA A 14 -6.38 -15.56 -41.64
CA ALA A 14 -7.62 -15.16 -41.01
C ALA A 14 -8.52 -16.40 -40.93
N ALA A 15 -8.53 -17.05 -39.76
CA ALA A 15 -9.53 -18.06 -39.43
C ALA A 15 -10.73 -17.36 -38.81
N ALA A 16 -11.79 -17.23 -39.59
CA ALA A 16 -13.09 -16.74 -39.17
C ALA A 16 -13.70 -17.71 -38.13
N CYS A 17 -13.73 -17.32 -36.86
CA CYS A 17 -14.56 -17.99 -35.85
C CYS A 17 -16.00 -17.48 -35.97
N ALA A 18 -16.82 -18.26 -36.68
CA ALA A 18 -18.27 -18.08 -36.68
C ALA A 18 -18.87 -18.60 -35.37
N LEU A 19 -19.56 -17.70 -34.65
CA LEU A 19 -20.78 -17.89 -33.85
C LEU A 19 -20.95 -19.21 -33.08
N GLY A 20 -20.75 -19.17 -31.77
CA GLY A 20 -21.23 -20.20 -30.85
C GLY A 20 -20.80 -19.94 -29.40
N GLY A 21 -21.57 -19.14 -28.67
CA GLY A 21 -21.31 -18.92 -27.24
C GLY A 21 -21.96 -17.68 -26.64
N LEU A 22 -23.29 -17.54 -26.76
CA LEU A 22 -24.02 -16.91 -25.67
C LEU A 22 -23.89 -17.87 -24.47
N LEU A 23 -23.08 -17.51 -23.48
CA LEU A 23 -23.26 -17.76 -22.03
C LEU A 23 -21.93 -17.46 -21.30
N ALA A 24 -22.06 -16.80 -20.15
CA ALA A 24 -21.01 -16.41 -19.20
C ALA A 24 -20.18 -15.17 -19.58
N LEU A 25 -20.72 -14.00 -19.25
CA LEU A 25 -19.87 -12.90 -18.81
C LEU A 25 -18.98 -13.43 -17.67
N PRO A 26 -17.64 -13.21 -17.67
CA PRO A 26 -16.80 -13.53 -16.53
C PRO A 26 -16.96 -12.43 -15.47
N THR A 27 -18.17 -12.28 -14.92
CA THR A 27 -18.39 -11.40 -13.76
C THR A 27 -17.85 -12.00 -12.45
N GLY A 28 -17.46 -13.29 -12.46
CA GLY A 28 -16.87 -13.98 -11.29
C GLY A 28 -15.35 -13.83 -11.12
N ALA A 29 -14.61 -13.37 -12.13
CA ALA A 29 -13.15 -13.26 -12.04
C ALA A 29 -12.70 -12.05 -11.20
N LEU A 30 -13.51 -10.99 -11.13
CA LEU A 30 -13.19 -9.78 -10.35
C LEU A 30 -13.40 -10.02 -8.84
N ALA A 31 -14.50 -10.68 -8.45
CA ALA A 31 -14.80 -10.95 -7.04
C ALA A 31 -13.81 -11.93 -6.37
N GLN A 32 -13.32 -12.94 -7.11
CA GLN A 32 -12.28 -13.86 -6.60
C GLN A 32 -10.90 -13.18 -6.45
N GLY A 33 -10.59 -12.20 -7.30
CA GLY A 33 -9.33 -11.47 -7.28
C GLY A 33 -9.21 -10.55 -6.08
N ASP A 34 -10.30 -9.89 -5.69
CA ASP A 34 -10.33 -8.97 -4.56
C ASP A 34 -10.22 -9.70 -3.22
N GLU A 35 -10.98 -10.79 -3.02
CA GLU A 35 -10.88 -11.61 -1.80
C GLU A 35 -9.48 -12.20 -1.62
N ALA A 36 -8.88 -12.75 -2.69
CA ALA A 36 -7.52 -13.28 -2.63
C ALA A 36 -6.47 -12.17 -2.41
N SER A 37 -6.74 -10.94 -2.84
CA SER A 37 -5.85 -9.79 -2.62
C SER A 37 -5.98 -9.23 -1.20
N LEU A 38 -7.19 -9.19 -0.65
CA LEU A 38 -7.46 -8.87 0.76
C LEU A 38 -6.82 -9.91 1.69
N ALA A 39 -7.02 -11.20 1.39
CA ALA A 39 -6.42 -12.30 2.13
C ALA A 39 -4.89 -12.27 2.13
N ARG A 40 -4.24 -11.70 1.09
CA ARG A 40 -2.78 -11.52 1.04
C ARG A 40 -2.31 -10.21 1.67
N GLY A 41 -3.09 -9.14 1.54
CA GLY A 41 -2.74 -7.80 2.02
C GLY A 41 -2.92 -7.60 3.52
N GLY A 42 -3.74 -8.43 4.17
CA GLY A 42 -4.09 -8.30 5.58
C GLY A 42 -3.35 -9.23 6.55
N LEU A 43 -2.29 -9.93 6.12
CA LEU A 43 -1.57 -10.81 7.05
C LEU A 43 -0.89 -9.98 8.15
N PRO A 44 -1.20 -10.24 9.43
CA PRO A 44 -0.56 -9.54 10.54
C PRO A 44 0.89 -9.98 10.68
N ASP A 45 1.75 -9.08 11.15
CA ASP A 45 3.12 -9.40 11.54
C ASP A 45 3.12 -10.32 12.77
N THR A 46 3.49 -11.58 12.57
CA THR A 46 3.45 -12.63 13.61
C THR A 46 4.74 -12.77 14.39
N THR A 47 5.85 -12.24 13.85
CA THR A 47 7.17 -12.29 14.51
C THR A 47 7.64 -10.91 14.95
N PRO A 48 8.44 -10.81 16.03
CA PRO A 48 9.07 -9.56 16.44
C PRO A 48 9.88 -8.89 15.31
N GLN A 49 10.58 -9.68 14.49
CA GLN A 49 11.39 -9.20 13.38
C GLN A 49 10.52 -8.59 12.26
N GLN A 50 9.39 -9.20 11.92
CA GLN A 50 8.44 -8.64 10.95
C GLN A 50 7.86 -7.32 11.48
N ARG A 51 7.42 -7.30 12.74
CA ARG A 51 6.90 -6.08 13.39
C ARG A 51 7.93 -4.95 13.39
N TYR A 52 9.18 -5.25 13.68
CA TYR A 52 10.29 -4.30 13.61
C TYR A 52 10.49 -3.74 12.19
N GLN A 53 10.50 -4.61 11.18
CA GLN A 53 10.67 -4.19 9.79
C GLN A 53 9.50 -3.31 9.31
N SER A 54 8.27 -3.69 9.63
CA SER A 54 7.09 -2.87 9.34
C SER A 54 7.14 -1.53 10.06
N ALA A 55 7.47 -1.51 11.35
CA ALA A 55 7.58 -0.28 12.14
C ALA A 55 8.62 0.70 11.58
N ILE A 56 9.79 0.22 11.11
CA ILE A 56 10.79 1.09 10.47
C ILE A 56 10.27 1.65 9.15
N ARG A 57 9.60 0.82 8.34
CA ARG A 57 9.04 1.24 7.05
C ARG A 57 7.97 2.32 7.26
N GLU A 58 7.10 2.14 8.25
CA GLU A 58 6.08 3.11 8.63
C GLU A 58 6.68 4.41 9.18
N ALA A 59 7.64 4.33 10.09
CA ALA A 59 8.33 5.50 10.63
C ALA A 59 9.05 6.29 9.53
N GLY A 60 9.73 5.61 8.59
CA GLY A 60 10.38 6.24 7.46
C GLY A 60 9.38 6.88 6.48
N GLY A 61 8.26 6.21 6.21
CA GLY A 61 7.16 6.76 5.42
C GLY A 61 6.54 8.01 6.05
N GLY A 62 6.27 7.96 7.36
CA GLY A 62 5.75 9.10 8.13
C GLY A 62 6.72 10.27 8.19
N LEU A 63 8.02 10.01 8.33
CA LEU A 63 9.04 11.07 8.24
C LEU A 63 9.04 11.73 6.86
N LYS A 64 8.94 10.94 5.78
CA LYS A 64 8.91 11.48 4.42
C LYS A 64 7.72 12.42 4.23
N ILE A 65 6.51 11.97 4.60
CA ILE A 65 5.28 12.76 4.48
C ILE A 65 5.37 14.02 5.35
N SER A 66 5.76 13.90 6.62
CA SER A 66 5.88 15.06 7.52
C SER A 66 6.90 16.09 7.02
N LEU A 67 8.03 15.67 6.43
CA LEU A 67 8.97 16.61 5.82
C LEU A 67 8.41 17.29 4.56
N GLU A 68 7.60 16.59 3.76
CA GLU A 68 6.89 17.18 2.63
C GLU A 68 5.87 18.22 3.11
N GLU A 69 5.10 17.91 4.15
CA GLU A 69 4.17 18.84 4.80
C GLU A 69 4.89 20.06 5.40
N CYS A 70 6.01 19.86 6.11
CA CYS A 70 6.80 20.96 6.65
C CYS A 70 7.32 21.91 5.54
N ARG A 71 7.68 21.37 4.37
CA ARG A 71 8.15 22.20 3.24
C ARG A 71 7.04 23.07 2.66
N ALA A 72 5.78 22.63 2.75
CA ALA A 72 4.62 23.42 2.33
C ALA A 72 4.30 24.58 3.31
N MET A 73 4.86 24.57 4.52
CA MET A 73 4.67 25.63 5.50
C MET A 73 5.49 26.90 5.22
N ALA A 74 5.06 28.01 5.84
CA ALA A 74 5.79 29.26 5.86
C ALA A 74 7.23 29.09 6.39
N ALA A 75 8.18 29.83 5.81
CA ALA A 75 9.60 29.66 6.11
C ALA A 75 9.96 29.83 7.61
N ALA A 76 9.24 30.68 8.32
CA ALA A 76 9.44 30.92 9.75
C ALA A 76 9.11 29.70 10.62
N GLU A 77 8.12 28.89 10.23
CA GLU A 77 7.62 27.73 10.99
C GLU A 77 8.29 26.42 10.57
N ARG A 78 8.79 26.36 9.33
CA ARG A 78 9.37 25.17 8.69
C ARG A 78 10.44 24.48 9.53
N LYS A 79 11.41 25.24 10.07
CA LYS A 79 12.50 24.64 10.86
C LYS A 79 11.98 23.98 12.14
N GLY A 80 11.01 24.60 12.80
CA GLY A 80 10.35 24.02 13.98
C GLY A 80 9.62 22.74 13.62
N CYS A 81 8.85 22.74 12.53
CA CYS A 81 8.16 21.56 12.01
C CYS A 81 9.15 20.41 11.69
N GLU A 82 10.21 20.68 10.92
CA GLU A 82 11.19 19.66 10.54
C GLU A 82 11.91 19.07 11.76
N SER A 83 12.20 19.90 12.78
CA SER A 83 12.82 19.43 14.02
C SER A 83 11.91 18.48 14.79
N GLN A 84 10.61 18.80 14.88
CA GLN A 84 9.61 17.95 15.53
C GLN A 84 9.40 16.65 14.75
N ALA A 85 9.31 16.71 13.42
CA ALA A 85 9.21 15.53 12.56
C ALA A 85 10.39 14.56 12.78
N ARG A 86 11.61 15.09 12.83
CA ARG A 86 12.82 14.29 13.11
C ARG A 86 12.84 13.74 14.53
N ALA A 87 12.38 14.49 15.52
CA ALA A 87 12.29 14.02 16.90
C ALA A 87 11.26 12.88 17.02
N ARG A 88 10.11 13.01 16.34
CA ARG A 88 9.08 11.96 16.26
C ARG A 88 9.65 10.68 15.64
N TYR A 89 10.31 10.81 14.49
CA TYR A 89 10.98 9.68 13.84
C TYR A 89 11.97 8.97 14.76
N GLN A 90 12.79 9.71 15.52
CA GLN A 90 13.73 9.11 16.47
C GLN A 90 13.01 8.33 17.58
N ALA A 91 11.89 8.85 18.10
CA ALA A 91 11.06 8.16 19.07
C ALA A 91 10.44 6.88 18.47
N ASP A 92 9.94 6.95 17.24
CA ASP A 92 9.38 5.79 16.53
C ASP A 92 10.44 4.71 16.28
N MET A 93 11.68 5.11 15.93
CA MET A 93 12.79 4.17 15.78
C MET A 93 13.22 3.53 17.12
N ALA A 94 13.12 4.26 18.23
CA ALA A 94 13.38 3.70 19.55
C ALA A 94 12.30 2.68 19.94
N ALA A 95 11.03 3.01 19.68
CA ALA A 95 9.90 2.10 19.88
C ALA A 95 10.03 0.84 19.00
N ALA A 96 10.39 1.00 17.72
CA ALA A 96 10.63 -0.13 16.82
C ALA A 96 11.72 -1.06 17.37
N LYS A 97 12.84 -0.52 17.84
CA LYS A 97 13.91 -1.33 18.45
C LYS A 97 13.47 -2.04 19.73
N ALA A 98 12.53 -1.49 20.49
CA ALA A 98 11.98 -2.15 21.67
C ALA A 98 11.20 -3.43 21.31
N LEU A 99 10.54 -3.47 20.14
CA LEU A 99 9.84 -4.67 19.63
C LEU A 99 10.75 -5.90 19.51
N LEU A 100 12.04 -5.69 19.24
CA LEU A 100 13.02 -6.78 19.13
C LEU A 100 13.37 -7.40 20.50
N LYS A 101 13.20 -6.64 21.59
CA LYS A 101 13.55 -7.06 22.95
C LYS A 101 12.33 -7.56 23.71
N ASP A 102 11.18 -6.93 23.47
CA ASP A 102 9.92 -7.25 24.10
C ASP A 102 8.83 -7.47 23.03
N PRO A 103 8.43 -8.73 22.77
CA PRO A 103 7.36 -9.06 21.83
C PRO A 103 5.99 -8.48 22.21
N SER A 104 5.81 -8.08 23.48
CA SER A 104 4.59 -7.49 24.03
C SER A 104 4.56 -5.97 23.91
N ALA A 105 5.66 -5.33 23.49
CA ALA A 105 5.66 -3.91 23.19
C ALA A 105 4.66 -3.62 22.06
N GLY A 106 3.55 -2.97 22.39
CA GLY A 106 2.54 -2.52 21.42
C GLY A 106 2.90 -1.17 20.79
N PRO A 107 2.22 -0.76 19.71
CA PRO A 107 2.39 0.58 19.15
C PRO A 107 2.05 1.65 20.19
N VAL A 108 2.95 2.63 20.35
CA VAL A 108 2.91 3.65 21.43
C VAL A 108 1.80 4.69 21.23
N ASN A 109 1.05 4.63 20.12
CA ASN A 109 0.10 5.66 19.73
C ASN A 109 -1.26 5.06 19.35
N VAL A 110 -2.07 4.73 20.37
CA VAL A 110 -3.43 4.16 20.24
C VAL A 110 -4.51 5.26 20.11
N VAL A 111 -4.14 6.53 20.28
CA VAL A 111 -5.08 7.65 20.19
C VAL A 111 -5.26 8.04 18.72
N GLY A 112 -5.99 7.21 17.98
CA GLY A 112 -6.69 7.68 16.79
C GLY A 112 -7.77 8.66 17.23
N GLY A 113 -7.82 9.84 16.61
CA GLY A 113 -8.96 10.75 16.80
C GLY A 113 -10.29 10.05 16.49
N PRO A 114 -11.44 10.59 16.93
CA PRO A 114 -12.73 9.95 16.72
C PRO A 114 -12.93 9.60 15.24
N ILE A 115 -13.14 8.31 14.97
CA ILE A 115 -13.49 7.81 13.63
C ILE A 115 -14.76 8.54 13.20
N ARG A 116 -14.65 9.44 12.21
CA ARG A 116 -15.83 10.02 11.58
C ARG A 116 -16.51 8.91 10.78
N SER A 117 -17.54 8.29 11.37
CA SER A 117 -18.50 7.31 10.82
C SER A 117 -17.99 6.39 9.70
N THR A 118 -17.97 5.08 9.96
CA THR A 118 -17.80 4.03 8.93
C THR A 118 -19.12 3.55 8.33
N GLU A 119 -20.22 4.28 8.53
CA GLU A 119 -21.53 3.84 8.06
C GLU A 119 -21.72 4.21 6.58
N THR A 120 -21.54 3.23 5.69
CA THR A 120 -21.99 3.33 4.30
C THR A 120 -23.49 3.04 4.24
N VAL A 121 -24.30 4.09 4.32
CA VAL A 121 -25.75 3.98 4.08
C VAL A 121 -25.98 3.69 2.60
N TYR A 122 -26.43 2.48 2.28
CA TYR A 122 -26.90 2.13 0.94
C TYR A 122 -28.41 2.44 0.87
N GLU A 123 -28.79 3.45 0.10
CA GLU A 123 -30.20 3.70 -0.23
C GLU A 123 -30.69 2.61 -1.20
N ILE A 124 -31.50 1.69 -0.72
CA ILE A 124 -32.23 0.76 -1.59
C ILE A 124 -33.39 1.53 -2.22
N LYS A 125 -33.21 1.96 -3.47
CA LYS A 125 -34.27 2.60 -4.26
C LYS A 125 -35.33 1.54 -4.59
N ARG A 126 -36.55 1.74 -4.09
CA ARG A 126 -37.72 0.90 -4.38
C ARG A 126 -38.38 1.34 -5.69
#